data_AF-A0A803T1T3-F1
#
_entry.id   AF-A0A803T1T3-F1
#
_cell.length_a   1.000
_cell.length_b   1.000
_cell.length_c   1.000
_cell.angle_alpha   90.00
_cell.angle_beta   90.00
_cell.angle_gamma   90.00
#
_symmetry.space_group_name_H-M   'P 1'
#
loop_
_entity.id
_entity.type
_entity.pdbx_description
1 polymer ?
#
loop_
_entity_poly.entity_id
_entity_poly.type
_entity_poly.pdbx_seq_one_letter_code
_entity_poly.pdbx_strand_id
1 'polypeptide(L)'
;MSSMSFSLNLVQLLAHPHDPFVLLQYIRVSYDTKPDALLHLMVKEWQLELPKLLISVHGGLQNFELQPKLKQVFGKGLIKAAMTTGAWIFTGGVSTGVIRHVGDALKDHSSKSRGRICAIGIAPWGIVENKEDLIGKDVRSQTFALDSNQDFLLYLDGRIS
;
A
#
# COMPACT_ATOMS: atom_id res chain seq x y z
N MET A 1 21.00 -13.20 -22.20
CA MET A 1 21.40 -12.70 -20.87
C MET A 1 21.36 -11.18 -20.93
N SER A 2 20.22 -10.56 -20.57
CA SER A 2 20.15 -9.11 -20.44
C SER A 2 20.24 -8.79 -18.94
N SER A 3 21.37 -8.21 -18.52
CA SER A 3 21.50 -7.65 -17.18
C SER A 3 20.63 -6.41 -17.11
N MET A 4 19.41 -6.53 -16.59
CA MET A 4 18.66 -5.35 -16.19
C MET A 4 19.34 -4.77 -14.95
N SER A 5 20.17 -3.77 -15.19
CA SER A 5 20.49 -2.76 -14.19
C SER A 5 19.17 -2.14 -13.75
N PHE A 6 18.55 -2.68 -12.69
CA PHE A 6 17.51 -1.98 -11.94
C PHE A 6 18.13 -0.68 -11.44
N SER A 7 17.92 0.41 -12.19
CA SER A 7 18.26 1.73 -11.70
C SER A 7 17.29 2.01 -10.57
N LEU A 8 17.79 2.05 -9.34
CA LEU A 8 17.11 2.36 -8.07
C LEU A 8 16.46 3.77 -8.04
N ASN A 9 16.25 4.41 -9.20
CA ASN A 9 15.71 5.76 -9.38
C ASN A 9 14.19 5.79 -9.59
N LEU A 10 13.44 4.73 -9.26
CA LEU A 10 12.00 4.64 -9.56
C LEU A 10 11.11 4.48 -8.31
N VAL A 11 11.51 5.05 -7.17
CA VAL A 11 10.55 5.38 -6.12
C VAL A 11 9.93 6.72 -6.49
N GLN A 12 8.67 6.69 -6.89
CA GLN A 12 7.92 7.90 -7.22
C GLN A 12 7.06 8.30 -6.01
N LEU A 13 6.75 9.59 -5.92
CA LEU A 13 5.98 10.17 -4.82
C LEU A 13 4.59 10.58 -5.32
N LEU A 14 3.53 10.19 -4.62
CA LEU A 14 2.17 10.66 -4.86
C LEU A 14 1.75 11.64 -3.79
N ALA A 15 1.21 12.78 -4.18
CA ALA A 15 0.60 13.70 -3.22
C ALA A 15 -0.67 13.07 -2.62
N HIS A 16 -0.81 13.14 -1.30
CA HIS A 16 -2.00 12.62 -0.63
C HIS A 16 -3.23 13.48 -1.01
N PRO A 17 -4.40 12.87 -1.33
CA PRO A 17 -5.55 13.59 -1.93
C PRO A 17 -6.10 14.75 -1.09
N HIS A 18 -5.92 14.68 0.24
CA HIS A 18 -6.40 15.68 1.18
C HIS A 18 -5.29 16.49 1.84
N ASP A 19 -4.02 16.13 1.61
CA ASP A 19 -2.86 16.84 2.17
C ASP A 19 -1.68 16.78 1.19
N PRO A 20 -1.43 17.84 0.41
CA PRO A 20 -0.37 17.85 -0.59
C PRO A 20 1.04 17.80 0.01
N PHE A 21 1.19 17.95 1.33
CA PHE A 21 2.47 17.85 2.03
C PHE A 21 2.80 16.42 2.46
N VAL A 22 1.83 15.51 2.43
CA VAL A 22 2.06 14.07 2.63
C VAL A 22 2.30 13.41 1.28
N LEU A 23 3.45 12.74 1.16
CA LEU A 23 3.84 12.02 -0.04
C LEU A 23 3.82 10.51 0.21
N LEU A 24 3.04 9.79 -0.59
CA LEU A 24 3.01 8.33 -0.61
C LEU A 24 4.10 7.82 -1.55
N GLN A 25 4.83 6.79 -1.12
CA GLN A 25 5.84 6.17 -1.96
C GLN A 25 5.22 5.05 -2.79
N TYR A 26 5.51 5.02 -4.08
CA TYR A 26 5.12 3.91 -4.94
C TYR A 26 6.21 3.47 -5.90
N ILE A 27 6.06 2.24 -6.38
CA ILE A 27 6.87 1.69 -7.47
C ILE A 27 6.01 0.81 -8.37
N ARG A 28 6.23 0.91 -9.68
CA ARG A 28 5.72 -0.04 -10.66
C ARG A 28 6.79 -1.09 -10.94
N VAL A 29 6.44 -2.36 -10.81
CA VAL A 29 7.34 -3.49 -11.03
C VAL A 29 6.71 -4.50 -11.98
N SER A 30 7.54 -5.25 -12.70
CA SER A 30 7.05 -6.36 -13.53
C SER A 30 6.52 -7.50 -12.65
N TYR A 31 5.52 -8.23 -13.11
CA TYR A 31 4.93 -9.36 -12.38
C TYR A 31 5.94 -10.48 -12.06
N ASP A 32 7.02 -10.60 -12.84
CA ASP A 32 8.10 -11.58 -12.67
C ASP A 32 9.28 -11.07 -11.82
N THR A 33 9.14 -9.87 -11.23
CA THR A 33 10.13 -9.32 -10.31
C THR A 33 10.31 -10.25 -9.11
N LYS A 34 11.56 -10.63 -8.82
CA LYS A 34 11.86 -11.54 -7.71
C LYS A 34 11.49 -10.91 -6.36
N PRO A 35 10.86 -11.67 -5.45
CA PRO A 35 10.52 -11.17 -4.11
C PRO A 35 11.72 -10.60 -3.33
N ASP A 36 12.91 -11.18 -3.48
CA ASP A 36 14.13 -10.70 -2.81
C ASP A 36 14.50 -9.26 -3.21
N ALA A 37 14.22 -8.87 -4.46
CA ALA A 37 14.45 -7.50 -4.92
C ALA A 37 13.44 -6.53 -4.28
N LEU A 38 12.18 -6.95 -4.13
CA LEU A 38 11.16 -6.15 -3.44
C LEU A 38 11.47 -6.01 -1.96
N LEU A 39 11.93 -7.08 -1.30
CA LEU A 39 12.36 -7.02 0.09
C LEU A 39 13.57 -6.10 0.26
N HIS A 40 14.55 -6.18 -0.63
CA HIS A 40 15.69 -5.28 -0.63
C HIS A 40 15.26 -3.82 -0.76
N LEU A 41 14.37 -3.51 -1.71
CA LEU A 41 13.79 -2.17 -1.88
C LEU A 41 13.11 -1.69 -0.58
N MET A 42 12.21 -2.51 -0.01
CA MET A 42 11.46 -2.18 1.19
C MET A 42 12.38 -1.88 2.39
N VAL A 43 13.41 -2.70 2.61
CA VAL A 43 14.28 -2.56 3.79
C VAL A 43 15.38 -1.51 3.58
N LYS A 44 15.94 -1.40 2.37
CA LYS A 44 17.10 -0.53 2.08
C LYS A 44 16.70 0.84 1.59
N GLU A 45 15.83 0.91 0.59
CA GLU A 45 15.46 2.18 -0.04
C GLU A 45 14.33 2.87 0.73
N TRP A 46 13.29 2.13 1.12
CA TRP A 46 12.19 2.67 1.93
C TRP A 46 12.48 2.69 3.44
N GLN A 47 13.64 2.18 3.85
CA GLN A 47 14.12 2.16 5.24
C GLN A 47 13.12 1.52 6.22
N LEU A 48 12.41 0.48 5.76
CA LEU A 48 11.49 -0.24 6.62
C LEU A 48 12.24 -1.19 7.56
N GLU A 49 11.84 -1.19 8.82
CA GLU A 49 12.30 -2.20 9.78
C GLU A 49 11.74 -3.56 9.37
N LEU A 50 12.63 -4.56 9.27
CA LEU A 50 12.25 -5.92 8.89
C LEU A 50 11.19 -6.45 9.87
N PRO A 51 10.03 -6.92 9.37
CA PRO A 51 8.94 -7.30 10.24
C PRO A 51 9.18 -8.69 10.81
N LYS A 52 8.69 -8.92 12.03
CA LYS A 52 8.66 -10.26 12.64
C LYS A 52 7.48 -11.11 12.15
N LEU A 53 6.48 -10.46 11.56
CA LEU A 53 5.23 -11.06 11.11
C LEU A 53 4.67 -10.28 9.92
N LEU A 54 4.04 -10.98 8.99
CA LEU A 54 3.26 -10.37 7.91
C LEU A 54 1.77 -10.66 8.15
N ILE A 55 0.94 -9.62 8.12
CA ILE A 55 -0.50 -9.75 8.14
C ILE A 55 -0.99 -9.45 6.73
N SER A 56 -1.57 -10.44 6.06
CA SER A 56 -2.12 -10.26 4.73
C SER A 56 -3.65 -10.24 4.78
N VAL A 57 -4.26 -9.14 4.33
CA VAL A 57 -5.71 -8.94 4.35
C VAL A 57 -6.23 -8.93 2.92
N HIS A 58 -7.16 -9.84 2.65
CA HIS A 58 -7.84 -9.99 1.37
C HIS A 58 -9.35 -10.08 1.57
N GLY A 59 -10.11 -9.79 0.51
CA GLY A 59 -11.57 -9.89 0.53
C GLY A 59 -12.17 -9.64 -0.84
N GLY A 60 -13.49 -9.72 -0.93
CA GLY A 60 -14.22 -9.38 -2.15
C GLY A 60 -14.08 -7.89 -2.50
N LEU A 61 -14.18 -7.57 -3.79
CA LEU A 61 -14.12 -6.19 -4.30
C LEU A 61 -15.43 -5.43 -4.09
N GLN A 62 -16.54 -6.14 -3.84
CA GLN A 62 -17.83 -5.50 -3.63
C GLN A 62 -17.84 -4.76 -2.30
N ASN A 63 -18.16 -3.47 -2.34
CA ASN A 63 -18.31 -2.66 -1.13
C ASN A 63 -19.50 -3.14 -0.29
N PHE A 64 -19.28 -3.18 1.02
CA PHE A 64 -20.30 -3.49 2.00
C PHE A 64 -20.10 -2.60 3.24
N GLU A 65 -21.13 -2.59 4.09
CA GLU A 65 -21.07 -1.92 5.39
C GLU A 65 -20.97 -2.96 6.51
N LEU A 66 -19.98 -2.77 7.37
CA LEU A 66 -19.88 -3.53 8.61
C LEU A 66 -20.79 -2.92 9.66
N GLN A 67 -21.48 -3.77 10.43
CA GLN A 67 -22.16 -3.29 11.63
C GLN A 67 -21.17 -2.57 12.56
N PRO A 68 -21.56 -1.46 13.22
CA PRO A 68 -20.62 -0.62 13.97
C PRO A 68 -19.76 -1.36 14.98
N LYS A 69 -20.36 -2.31 15.72
CA LYS A 69 -19.65 -3.16 16.69
C LYS A 69 -18.59 -4.03 16.02
N LEU A 70 -18.90 -4.63 14.87
CA LEU A 70 -17.97 -5.48 14.13
C LEU A 70 -16.85 -4.64 13.52
N LYS A 71 -17.16 -3.48 12.94
CA LYS A 71 -16.16 -2.51 12.44
C LYS A 71 -15.16 -2.14 13.56
N GLN A 72 -15.68 -1.85 14.75
CA GLN A 72 -14.85 -1.49 15.90
C GLN A 72 -13.95 -2.63 16.36
N VAL A 73 -14.49 -3.85 16.50
CA VAL A 73 -13.71 -5.02 16.96
C VAL A 73 -12.65 -5.40 15.92
N PHE A 74 -13.02 -5.42 14.63
CA PHE A 74 -12.10 -5.68 13.53
C PHE A 74 -10.95 -4.66 13.51
N GLY A 75 -11.27 -3.36 13.46
CA GLY A 75 -10.26 -2.31 13.39
C GLY A 75 -9.34 -2.32 14.61
N LYS A 76 -9.89 -2.35 15.83
CA LYS A 76 -9.06 -2.39 17.05
C LYS A 76 -8.19 -3.65 17.13
N GLY A 77 -8.74 -4.82 16.76
CA GLY A 77 -8.00 -6.08 16.77
C GLY A 77 -6.82 -6.06 15.80
N LEU A 78 -7.06 -5.62 14.56
CA LEU A 78 -6.03 -5.52 13.53
C LEU A 78 -4.91 -4.56 13.94
N ILE A 79 -5.28 -3.34 14.35
CA ILE A 79 -4.33 -2.31 14.81
C ILE A 79 -3.52 -2.81 16.01
N LYS A 80 -4.18 -3.44 16.98
CA LYS A 80 -3.50 -3.97 18.16
C LYS A 80 -2.51 -5.09 17.80
N ALA A 81 -2.89 -6.01 16.92
CA ALA A 81 -2.01 -7.08 16.48
C ALA A 81 -0.77 -6.54 15.76
N ALA A 82 -0.96 -5.61 14.81
CA ALA A 82 0.14 -5.00 14.06
C ALA A 82 1.11 -4.24 14.98
N MET A 83 0.58 -3.37 15.85
CA MET A 83 1.39 -2.60 16.80
C MET A 83 2.15 -3.47 17.80
N THR A 84 1.54 -4.55 18.29
CA THR A 84 2.16 -5.40 19.31
C THR A 84 3.32 -6.22 18.76
N THR A 85 3.24 -6.60 17.48
CA THR A 85 4.21 -7.50 16.84
C THR A 85 5.23 -6.78 15.96
N GLY A 86 4.96 -5.51 15.60
CA GLY A 86 5.71 -4.82 14.55
C GLY A 86 5.46 -5.44 13.18
N ALA A 87 4.23 -5.92 12.93
CA ALA A 87 3.90 -6.56 11.66
C ALA A 87 3.71 -5.54 10.54
N TRP A 88 4.08 -5.92 9.32
CA TRP A 88 3.63 -5.24 8.11
C TRP A 88 2.25 -5.76 7.72
N ILE A 89 1.37 -4.85 7.29
CA ILE A 89 0.05 -5.18 6.76
C ILE A 89 0.10 -5.10 5.25
N PHE A 90 -0.21 -6.21 4.58
CA PHE A 90 -0.34 -6.29 3.12
C PHE A 90 -1.81 -6.31 2.71
N THR A 91 -2.16 -5.48 1.73
CA THR A 91 -3.52 -5.38 1.18
C THR A 91 -3.51 -5.35 -0.34
N GLY A 92 -4.69 -5.40 -0.97
CA GLY A 92 -4.85 -5.24 -2.42
C GLY A 92 -4.64 -3.80 -2.95
N GLY A 93 -4.29 -2.83 -2.09
CA GLY A 93 -3.96 -1.44 -2.47
C GLY A 93 -5.11 -0.57 -3.00
N VAL A 94 -6.27 -1.17 -3.30
CA VAL A 94 -7.46 -0.48 -3.80
C VAL A 94 -8.50 -0.40 -2.68
N SER A 95 -9.07 0.79 -2.46
CA SER A 95 -10.03 1.06 -1.37
C SER A 95 -11.42 0.46 -1.65
N THR A 96 -11.51 -0.87 -1.72
CA THR A 96 -12.76 -1.60 -1.98
C THR A 96 -13.00 -2.72 -0.98
N GLY A 97 -14.27 -3.07 -0.78
CA GLY A 97 -14.69 -4.18 0.08
C GLY A 97 -14.02 -4.18 1.46
N VAL A 98 -13.34 -5.27 1.79
CA VAL A 98 -12.62 -5.43 3.07
C VAL A 98 -11.49 -4.41 3.23
N ILE A 99 -10.80 -4.05 2.14
CA ILE A 99 -9.62 -3.18 2.19
C ILE A 99 -10.02 -1.76 2.63
N ARG A 100 -11.20 -1.28 2.24
CA ARG A 100 -11.76 -0.01 2.73
C ARG A 100 -11.84 0.03 4.27
N HIS A 101 -12.26 -1.06 4.89
CA HIS A 101 -12.36 -1.15 6.34
C HIS A 101 -11.00 -1.24 7.05
N VAL A 102 -9.98 -1.76 6.36
CA VAL A 102 -8.58 -1.69 6.83
C VAL A 102 -8.09 -0.25 6.81
N GLY A 103 -8.28 0.46 5.69
CA GLY A 103 -7.91 1.87 5.55
C GLY A 103 -8.56 2.76 6.62
N ASP A 104 -9.86 2.58 6.87
CA ASP A 104 -10.58 3.25 7.96
C ASP A 104 -9.90 3.03 9.33
N ALA A 105 -9.51 1.77 9.63
CA ALA A 105 -8.88 1.44 10.90
C ALA A 105 -7.47 2.07 11.04
N LEU A 106 -6.70 2.10 9.95
CA LEU A 106 -5.39 2.74 9.90
C LEU A 106 -5.49 4.26 10.12
N LYS A 107 -6.46 4.91 9.46
CA LYS A 107 -6.75 6.34 9.63
C LYS A 107 -7.16 6.68 11.06
N ASP A 108 -8.06 5.89 11.63
CA ASP A 108 -8.53 6.06 13.01
C ASP A 108 -7.40 5.91 14.04
N HIS A 109 -6.40 5.07 13.77
CA HIS A 109 -5.22 4.91 14.62
C HIS A 109 -4.23 6.07 14.46
N SER A 110 -3.91 6.45 13.22
CA SER A 110 -3.01 7.57 12.89
C SER A 110 -3.43 8.87 13.58
N SER A 111 -4.73 9.17 13.60
CA SER A 111 -5.26 10.37 14.27
C SER A 111 -5.15 10.37 15.79
N LYS A 112 -4.90 9.20 16.42
CA LYS A 112 -4.97 9.02 17.89
C LYS A 112 -3.65 8.58 18.53
N SER A 113 -2.65 8.16 17.77
CA SER A 113 -1.44 7.54 18.30
C SER A 113 -0.18 7.95 17.54
N ARG A 114 0.98 7.88 18.22
CA ARG A 114 2.31 8.13 17.62
C ARG A 114 2.95 6.86 17.03
N GLY A 115 2.36 5.69 17.24
CA GLY A 115 2.89 4.43 16.75
C GLY A 115 2.64 4.25 15.25
N ARG A 116 3.71 4.10 14.46
CA ARG A 116 3.61 3.89 13.01
C ARG A 116 3.36 2.41 12.72
N ILE A 117 2.30 2.12 11.98
CA ILE A 117 2.03 0.81 11.38
C ILE A 117 2.53 0.89 9.95
N CYS A 118 3.19 -0.15 9.44
CA CYS A 118 3.56 -0.21 8.03
C CYS A 118 2.46 -0.92 7.25
N ALA A 119 1.77 -0.18 6.37
CA ALA A 119 0.75 -0.72 5.48
C ALA A 119 1.19 -0.61 4.01
N ILE A 120 1.17 -1.74 3.30
CA ILE A 120 1.64 -1.90 1.93
C ILE A 120 0.47 -2.40 1.06
N GLY A 121 0.09 -1.59 0.08
CA GLY A 121 -0.91 -1.97 -0.92
C GLY A 121 -0.26 -2.55 -2.18
N ILE A 122 -0.70 -3.74 -2.61
CA ILE A 122 -0.27 -4.36 -3.87
C ILE A 122 -1.45 -4.38 -4.83
N ALA A 123 -1.37 -3.61 -5.90
CA ALA A 123 -2.44 -3.50 -6.89
C ALA A 123 -1.95 -3.85 -8.31
N PRO A 124 -2.75 -4.56 -9.14
CA PRO A 124 -2.45 -4.68 -10.55
C PRO A 124 -2.44 -3.30 -11.23
N TRP A 125 -1.42 -2.99 -12.03
CA TRP A 125 -1.33 -1.72 -12.76
C TRP A 125 -2.53 -1.49 -13.69
N GLY A 126 -3.08 -2.58 -14.25
CA GLY A 126 -4.21 -2.52 -15.18
C GLY A 126 -5.49 -1.91 -14.60
N ILE A 127 -5.68 -1.96 -13.28
CA ILE A 127 -6.88 -1.48 -12.59
C ILE A 127 -6.68 -0.11 -11.92
N VAL A 128 -5.49 0.49 -12.07
CA VAL A 128 -5.20 1.81 -11.52
C VAL A 128 -5.83 2.87 -12.43
N GLU A 129 -6.70 3.70 -11.85
CA GLU A 129 -7.28 4.85 -12.55
C GLU A 129 -6.22 5.94 -12.76
N ASN A 130 -6.29 6.65 -13.90
CA ASN A 130 -5.33 7.70 -14.30
C ASN A 130 -3.86 7.25 -14.22
N LYS A 131 -3.59 5.97 -14.49
CA LYS A 131 -2.25 5.38 -14.48
C LYS A 131 -1.28 6.06 -15.45
N GLU A 132 -1.80 6.75 -16.45
CA GLU A 132 -1.06 7.56 -17.41
C GLU A 132 -0.36 8.73 -16.72
N ASP A 133 -1.00 9.33 -15.71
CA ASP A 133 -0.40 10.41 -14.92
C ASP A 133 0.75 9.90 -14.05
N LEU A 134 0.76 8.60 -13.73
CA LEU A 134 1.81 7.92 -12.95
C LEU A 134 3.06 7.59 -13.78
N ILE A 135 3.05 7.86 -15.08
CA ILE A 135 4.16 7.58 -15.99
C ILE A 135 4.95 8.86 -16.25
N GLY A 136 6.19 8.94 -15.77
CA GLY A 136 7.08 10.07 -16.04
C GLY A 136 8.00 10.41 -14.87
N LYS A 137 8.91 11.37 -15.07
CA LYS A 137 9.69 11.99 -13.98
C LYS A 137 8.86 13.13 -13.38
N ASP A 138 8.83 13.25 -12.05
CA ASP A 138 8.12 14.30 -11.29
C ASP A 138 6.58 14.29 -11.38
N VAL A 139 6.00 13.09 -11.33
CA VAL A 139 4.55 12.93 -11.24
C VAL A 139 4.02 13.49 -9.92
N ARG A 140 3.02 14.38 -10.00
CA ARG A 140 2.12 14.75 -8.89
C ARG A 140 0.68 14.50 -9.32
N SER A 141 0.22 13.26 -9.28
CA SER A 141 -1.17 12.90 -9.63
C SER A 141 -2.06 12.83 -8.39
N GLN A 142 -3.31 13.30 -8.52
CA GLN A 142 -4.38 13.08 -7.56
C GLN A 142 -5.15 11.83 -8.01
N THR A 143 -4.67 10.65 -7.63
CA THR A 143 -5.32 9.40 -8.03
C THR A 143 -6.55 9.13 -7.16
N PHE A 144 -7.71 8.96 -7.80
CA PHE A 144 -8.93 8.47 -7.16
C PHE A 144 -9.07 6.99 -7.52
N ALA A 145 -8.81 6.08 -6.56
CA ALA A 145 -9.08 4.62 -6.55
C ALA A 145 -8.17 3.91 -5.53
N LEU A 146 -7.04 4.53 -5.16
CA LEU A 146 -6.07 4.00 -4.20
C LEU A 146 -6.53 4.26 -2.77
N ASP A 147 -6.22 3.32 -1.88
CA ASP A 147 -6.38 3.56 -0.45
C ASP A 147 -5.23 4.46 0.02
N SER A 148 -5.52 5.74 0.24
CA SER A 148 -4.53 6.74 0.69
C SER A 148 -4.07 6.52 2.14
N ASN A 149 -4.65 5.55 2.85
CA ASN A 149 -4.23 5.17 4.19
C ASN A 149 -3.11 4.11 4.19
N GLN A 150 -2.61 3.72 3.02
CA GLN A 150 -1.42 2.89 2.87
C GLN A 150 -0.17 3.77 2.82
N ASP A 151 0.92 3.38 3.48
CA ASP A 151 2.17 4.14 3.46
C ASP A 151 2.94 3.94 2.15
N PHE A 152 2.82 2.74 1.57
CA PHE A 152 3.53 2.31 0.36
C PHE A 152 2.62 1.58 -0.61
N LEU A 153 2.83 1.80 -1.91
CA LEU A 153 2.08 1.14 -2.98
C LEU A 153 3.03 0.42 -3.96
N LEU A 154 2.72 -0.85 -4.24
CA LEU A 154 3.40 -1.67 -5.24
C LEU A 154 2.43 -1.95 -6.38
N TYR A 155 2.80 -1.54 -7.59
CA TYR A 155 2.02 -1.85 -8.79
C TYR A 155 2.63 -2.99 -9.58
N LEU A 156 1.86 -4.05 -9.76
CA LEU A 156 2.27 -5.19 -10.58
C LEU A 156 1.85 -4.98 -12.04
N ASP A 157 2.83 -4.89 -12.92
CA ASP A 157 2.65 -4.82 -14.36
C ASP A 157 2.65 -6.25 -14.94
N GLY A 158 1.46 -6.83 -15.02
CA GLY A 158 1.21 -8.04 -15.81
C GLY A 158 0.52 -7.64 -17.10
N ARG A 159 1.11 -7.93 -18.25
CA ARG A 159 0.33 -7.99 -19.49
C ARG A 159 -0.65 -9.14 -19.33
N ILE A 160 -1.94 -8.83 -19.23
CA ILE A 160 -2.98 -9.84 -19.43
C ILE A 160 -2.88 -10.19 -20.91
N SER A 161 -2.27 -11.34 -21.21
CA SER A 161 -2.24 -11.94 -22.54
C SER A 161 -3.63 -12.37 -22.97
#